data_AF-A0AAV9JAM1-F1
#
_entry.id   AF-A0AAV9JAM1-F1
#
_cell.length_a   1.000
_cell.length_b   1.000
_cell.length_c   1.000
_cell.angle_alpha   90.00
_cell.angle_beta   90.00
_cell.angle_gamma   90.00
#
_symmetry.space_group_name_H-M   'P 1'
#
loop_
_entity.id
_entity.type
_entity.pdbx_description
1 polymer ?
#
loop_
_entity_poly.entity_id
_entity_poly.type
_entity_poly.pdbx_seq_one_letter_code
_entity_poly.pdbx_strand_id
1 'polypeptide(L)'
;MAGKIEARCPTCTEPGKLTCAGCKNVKYCSAECQQAAWPSHKVLCSSFKNFEHRPSENMRRIIYFPADGKKPEFMWRPLEPSYPEKGYDRVDMDGFMDGKIPRPFIIETHAMTDKPLGYVMNLYYDDEFMANYKSPNQAITSAANGKLGFLWGGPLYAECGVAGGGLGIEIVSVTDMDMRTFSDLVAFLQWYRNESAEHKARKGPKVTAVKMTCQGEHRLYGGEICQKVMVPASHPVFDSEAEISEISKRIGMPIYAAKYHPANKLFTESGGFTNQPATFMHLTIDPYAKFDLANDTMSFGWAPMRWANSVGNVLLVREDRKPLDPDAAEAFGAYCQYHIGSYCGWQSESEGEHGVEGDMRFKDFVLAEITPEKWATYLKQWRRVKQTDNKAASNDGAEGGRDDTAEKIDGVARMAVTEKEADRISRHLFSWDNPFWASIGKGRPEVDENGGEGSCGGEKFTVESTLVCEQDMM
;
A
#
# COMPACT_ATOMS: atom_id res chain seq x y z
N MET A 1 -0.67 14.97 38.26
CA MET A 1 -0.71 15.22 36.80
C MET A 1 -0.53 13.89 36.11
N ALA A 2 -1.57 13.33 35.48
CA ALA A 2 -1.43 12.07 34.75
C ALA A 2 -0.41 12.26 33.63
N GLY A 3 0.66 11.45 33.64
CA GLY A 3 1.71 11.50 32.64
C GLY A 3 1.09 11.36 31.25
N LYS A 4 1.26 12.37 30.41
CA LYS A 4 0.72 12.36 29.05
C LYS A 4 1.39 11.21 28.30
N ILE A 5 0.62 10.18 27.97
CA ILE A 5 1.08 9.08 27.11
C ILE A 5 1.66 9.72 25.84
N GLU A 6 2.94 9.44 25.55
CA GLU A 6 3.60 10.01 24.38
C GLU A 6 2.85 9.62 23.11
N ALA A 7 2.63 10.59 22.23
CA ALA A 7 1.92 10.39 20.97
C ALA A 7 2.80 9.65 19.94
N ARG A 8 3.00 8.35 20.18
CA ARG A 8 3.73 7.43 19.31
C ARG A 8 2.79 6.76 18.32
N CYS A 9 3.30 6.48 17.13
CA CYS A 9 2.63 5.73 16.09
C CYS A 9 2.27 4.31 16.60
N PRO A 10 0.99 3.90 16.60
CA PRO A 10 0.60 2.58 17.10
C PRO A 10 1.03 1.43 16.18
N THR A 11 1.57 1.72 14.99
CA THR A 11 2.01 0.68 14.05
C THR A 11 3.48 0.32 14.23
N CYS A 12 4.32 1.32 14.55
CA CYS A 12 5.78 1.17 14.57
C CYS A 12 6.47 1.87 15.74
N THR A 13 5.70 2.49 16.64
CA THR A 13 6.15 3.20 17.86
C THR A 13 7.02 4.45 17.64
N GLU A 14 7.30 4.84 16.40
CA GLU A 14 7.96 6.10 16.07
C GLU A 14 7.09 7.32 16.38
N PRO A 15 7.67 8.53 16.58
CA PRO A 15 6.88 9.75 16.86
C PRO A 15 5.78 10.01 15.81
N GLY A 16 4.56 10.22 16.27
CA GLY A 16 3.40 10.47 15.42
C GLY A 16 3.38 11.91 14.87
N LYS A 17 3.21 12.05 13.55
CA LYS A 17 3.19 13.33 12.82
C LYS A 17 1.84 13.61 12.15
N LEU A 18 1.10 12.57 11.77
CA LEU A 18 -0.16 12.63 11.04
C LEU A 18 -1.30 12.24 11.97
N THR A 19 -2.22 13.15 12.24
CA THR A 19 -3.42 12.86 13.03
C THR A 19 -4.49 12.21 12.18
N CYS A 20 -5.13 11.14 12.67
CA CYS A 20 -6.26 10.53 11.98
C CYS A 20 -7.39 11.56 11.78
N ALA A 21 -7.82 11.78 10.53
CA ALA A 21 -8.87 12.75 10.22
C ALA A 21 -10.26 12.36 10.78
N GLY A 22 -10.50 11.07 11.02
CA GLY A 22 -11.77 10.55 11.55
C GLY A 22 -11.93 10.80 13.05
N CYS A 23 -11.12 10.14 13.88
CA CYS A 23 -11.21 10.23 15.34
C CYS A 23 -10.46 11.41 15.96
N LYS A 24 -9.52 12.03 15.23
CA LYS A 24 -8.64 13.10 15.70
C LYS A 24 -7.82 12.80 16.97
N ASN A 25 -7.80 11.55 17.42
CA ASN A 25 -7.19 11.14 18.68
C ASN A 25 -5.84 10.43 18.52
N VAL A 26 -5.70 9.54 17.52
CA VAL A 26 -4.44 8.83 17.27
C VAL A 26 -3.56 9.56 16.25
N LYS A 27 -2.24 9.43 16.40
CA LYS A 27 -1.23 9.92 15.47
C LYS A 27 -0.40 8.80 14.87
N TYR A 28 -0.13 8.87 13.59
CA TYR A 28 0.75 7.97 12.83
C TYR A 28 2.01 8.72 12.37
N CYS A 29 3.13 8.02 12.20
CA CYS A 29 4.35 8.66 11.69
C CYS A 29 4.32 8.91 10.17
N SER A 30 3.50 8.16 9.42
CA SER A 30 3.37 8.23 7.96
C SER A 30 2.03 7.66 7.49
N ALA A 31 1.66 7.91 6.23
CA ALA A 31 0.41 7.42 5.64
C ALA A 31 0.40 5.89 5.54
N GLU A 32 1.54 5.27 5.28
CA GLU A 32 1.70 3.81 5.20
C GLU A 32 1.42 3.16 6.57
N CYS A 33 1.86 3.77 7.67
CA CYS A 33 1.49 3.26 9.00
C CYS A 33 0.00 3.41 9.29
N GLN A 34 -0.63 4.50 8.85
CA GLN A 34 -2.07 4.68 8.98
C GLN A 34 -2.85 3.65 8.16
N GLN A 35 -2.45 3.42 6.90
CA GLN A 35 -3.04 2.39 6.03
C GLN A 35 -2.88 0.99 6.63
N ALA A 36 -1.71 0.69 7.20
CA ALA A 36 -1.47 -0.60 7.86
C ALA A 36 -2.40 -0.83 9.07
N ALA A 37 -2.69 0.22 9.84
CA ALA A 37 -3.60 0.13 10.97
C ALA A 37 -5.09 0.17 10.57
N TRP A 38 -5.42 0.67 9.37
CA TRP A 38 -6.79 0.99 8.97
C TRP A 38 -7.80 -0.17 9.09
N PRO A 39 -7.49 -1.42 8.65
CA PRO A 39 -8.44 -2.53 8.74
C PRO A 39 -9.00 -2.75 10.15
N SER A 40 -8.14 -2.63 11.16
CA SER A 40 -8.50 -2.73 12.57
C SER A 40 -9.05 -1.42 13.13
N HIS A 41 -8.35 -0.31 12.84
CA HIS A 41 -8.66 1.01 13.38
C HIS A 41 -10.09 1.47 13.01
N LYS A 42 -10.53 1.23 11.77
CA LYS A 42 -11.84 1.69 11.28
C LYS A 42 -13.03 1.11 12.05
N VAL A 43 -12.85 -0.01 12.74
CA VAL A 43 -13.91 -0.70 13.47
C VAL A 43 -14.41 0.13 14.66
N LEU A 44 -13.52 0.91 15.30
CA LEU A 44 -13.81 1.72 16.49
C LEU A 44 -13.56 3.24 16.27
N CYS A 45 -12.94 3.63 15.16
CA CYS A 45 -12.54 5.01 14.88
C CYS A 45 -13.71 6.01 14.93
N SER A 46 -14.84 5.70 14.29
CA SER A 46 -15.94 6.65 14.14
C SER A 46 -16.75 6.86 15.43
N SER A 47 -16.74 5.89 16.34
CA SER A 47 -17.42 5.98 17.63
C SER A 47 -16.66 6.83 18.65
N PHE A 48 -15.36 7.06 18.47
CA PHE A 48 -14.53 7.80 19.44
C PHE A 48 -15.12 9.17 19.80
N LYS A 49 -15.69 9.89 18.83
CA LYS A 49 -16.32 11.21 19.03
C LYS A 49 -17.40 11.23 20.11
N ASN A 50 -18.11 10.11 20.30
CA ASN A 50 -19.16 9.98 21.30
C ASN A 50 -18.61 9.76 22.72
N PHE A 51 -17.30 9.55 22.84
CA PHE A 51 -16.59 9.26 24.08
C PHE A 51 -15.43 10.24 24.31
N GLU A 52 -15.42 11.40 23.65
CA GLU A 52 -14.39 12.43 23.86
C GLU A 52 -14.48 13.05 25.25
N HIS A 53 -15.70 13.22 25.76
CA HIS A 53 -15.96 13.87 27.04
C HIS A 53 -16.36 12.86 28.10
N ARG A 54 -15.61 12.87 29.20
CA ARG A 54 -15.87 12.06 30.38
C ARG A 54 -17.19 12.50 31.05
N PRO A 55 -18.12 11.59 31.38
CA PRO A 55 -19.38 11.94 32.04
C PRO A 55 -19.20 12.51 33.45
N SER A 56 -18.24 11.99 34.22
CA SER A 56 -17.92 12.43 35.59
C SER A 56 -16.48 12.06 35.95
N GLU A 57 -15.87 12.73 36.92
CA GLU A 57 -14.44 12.54 37.23
C GLU A 57 -14.08 11.13 37.71
N ASN A 58 -15.05 10.41 38.27
CA ASN A 58 -14.91 9.02 38.70
C ASN A 58 -15.08 7.99 37.57
N MET A 59 -15.32 8.41 36.32
CA MET A 59 -15.46 7.49 35.19
C MET A 59 -14.13 7.32 34.44
N ARG A 60 -13.87 6.11 33.95
CA ARG A 60 -12.78 5.79 33.03
C ARG A 60 -13.30 5.12 31.77
N ARG A 61 -12.71 5.47 30.63
CA ARG A 61 -13.02 4.85 29.35
C ARG A 61 -12.24 3.55 29.21
N ILE A 62 -12.96 2.46 29.00
CA ILE A 62 -12.42 1.13 28.70
C ILE A 62 -12.75 0.72 27.27
N ILE A 63 -12.15 -0.37 26.81
CA ILE A 63 -12.53 -1.04 25.56
C ILE A 63 -13.17 -2.37 25.91
N TYR A 64 -14.40 -2.58 25.43
CA TYR A 64 -15.19 -3.77 25.68
C TYR A 64 -15.42 -4.57 24.38
N PHE A 65 -15.32 -5.89 24.49
CA PHE A 65 -15.69 -6.86 23.46
C PHE A 65 -16.86 -7.68 23.98
N PRO A 66 -18.11 -7.35 23.60
CA PRO A 66 -19.28 -8.11 24.04
C PRO A 66 -19.20 -9.56 23.55
N ALA A 67 -19.68 -10.51 24.34
CA ALA A 67 -19.62 -11.95 24.01
C ALA A 67 -20.24 -12.29 22.64
N ASP A 68 -21.46 -11.78 22.41
CA ASP A 68 -22.23 -11.97 21.18
C ASP A 68 -22.14 -10.75 20.24
N GLY A 69 -21.27 -9.78 20.56
CA GLY A 69 -21.10 -8.55 19.80
C GLY A 69 -20.32 -8.77 18.51
N LYS A 70 -20.63 -7.97 17.49
CA LYS A 70 -19.90 -7.98 16.20
C LYS A 70 -18.72 -7.01 16.15
N LYS A 71 -18.66 -6.05 17.06
CA LYS A 71 -17.65 -4.98 17.10
C LYS A 71 -17.25 -4.66 18.54
N PRO A 72 -16.00 -4.23 18.79
CA PRO A 72 -15.60 -3.61 20.05
C PRO A 72 -16.34 -2.29 20.27
N GLU A 73 -16.40 -1.89 21.53
CA GLU A 73 -17.08 -0.68 21.97
C GLU A 73 -16.22 0.07 22.98
N PHE A 74 -16.30 1.41 22.96
CA PHE A 74 -15.88 2.19 24.11
C PHE A 74 -16.98 2.12 25.17
N MET A 75 -16.60 2.11 26.43
CA MET A 75 -17.55 2.14 27.54
C MET A 75 -16.98 2.98 28.68
N TRP A 76 -17.83 3.80 29.30
CA TRP A 76 -17.50 4.50 30.54
C TRP A 76 -17.83 3.61 31.72
N ARG A 77 -16.88 3.46 32.65
CA ARG A 77 -17.07 2.70 33.88
C ARG A 77 -16.61 3.48 35.09
N PRO A 78 -17.35 3.44 36.21
CA PRO A 78 -16.93 4.12 37.41
C PRO A 78 -15.68 3.44 37.98
N LEU A 79 -14.86 4.18 38.70
CA LEU A 79 -13.84 3.62 39.57
C LEU A 79 -14.53 3.01 40.80
N GLU A 80 -14.11 1.81 41.19
CA GLU A 80 -14.48 1.24 42.48
C GLU A 80 -14.05 2.22 43.57
N PRO A 81 -14.87 2.43 44.63
CA PRO A 81 -14.41 3.12 45.81
C PRO A 81 -13.23 2.30 46.36
N SER A 82 -12.01 2.76 46.09
CA SER A 82 -10.77 2.11 46.50
C SER A 82 -10.89 1.69 47.96
N TYR A 83 -10.51 0.46 48.32
CA TYR A 83 -10.13 0.21 49.71
C TYR A 83 -9.02 1.23 50.04
N PRO A 84 -9.26 2.23 50.89
CA PRO A 84 -8.39 3.40 51.03
C PRO A 84 -6.96 3.03 51.46
N GLU A 85 -6.77 1.81 51.98
CA GLU A 85 -5.52 1.28 52.50
C GLU A 85 -4.51 0.87 51.41
N LYS A 86 -4.92 0.67 50.15
CA LYS A 86 -4.02 0.18 49.08
C LYS A 86 -3.63 1.21 48.02
N GLY A 87 -4.36 2.32 47.89
CA GLY A 87 -3.95 3.45 47.02
C GLY A 87 -3.92 3.14 45.50
N TYR A 88 -4.75 2.21 45.02
CA TYR A 88 -4.84 1.83 43.60
C TYR A 88 -6.25 2.09 43.04
N ASP A 89 -6.32 2.64 41.82
CA ASP A 89 -7.57 2.76 41.06
C ASP A 89 -7.98 1.39 40.48
N ARG A 90 -9.27 1.05 40.54
CA ARG A 90 -9.82 -0.11 39.83
C ARG A 90 -11.13 0.27 39.14
N VAL A 91 -11.36 -0.22 37.93
CA VAL A 91 -12.64 -0.05 37.26
C VAL A 91 -13.68 -0.98 37.88
N ASP A 92 -14.89 -0.47 38.11
CA ASP A 92 -16.03 -1.25 38.58
C ASP A 92 -16.31 -2.40 37.61
N MET A 93 -16.21 -3.61 38.16
CA MET A 93 -16.31 -4.89 37.46
C MET A 93 -17.76 -5.40 37.44
N ASP A 94 -18.68 -4.77 38.17
CA ASP A 94 -20.04 -5.26 38.33
C ASP A 94 -20.76 -5.35 36.99
N GLY A 95 -21.34 -6.52 36.73
CA GLY A 95 -22.03 -6.82 35.48
C GLY A 95 -21.12 -7.26 34.33
N PHE A 96 -19.79 -7.33 34.53
CA PHE A 96 -18.91 -8.03 33.60
C PHE A 96 -18.89 -9.54 33.90
N MET A 97 -18.90 -10.34 32.83
CA MET A 97 -18.69 -11.79 32.88
C MET A 97 -19.62 -12.55 33.83
N ASP A 98 -20.88 -12.09 33.98
CA ASP A 98 -21.90 -12.69 34.83
C ASP A 98 -21.47 -12.89 36.30
N GLY A 99 -20.64 -11.99 36.82
CA GLY A 99 -20.15 -12.02 38.20
C GLY A 99 -18.98 -12.98 38.45
N LYS A 100 -18.39 -13.56 37.40
CA LYS A 100 -17.16 -14.35 37.51
C LYS A 100 -15.96 -13.44 37.77
N ILE A 101 -14.96 -13.97 38.49
CA ILE A 101 -13.70 -13.27 38.74
C ILE A 101 -12.82 -13.41 37.49
N PRO A 102 -12.56 -12.34 36.71
CA PRO A 102 -11.75 -12.45 35.52
C PRO A 102 -10.26 -12.61 35.84
N ARG A 103 -9.53 -13.24 34.94
CA ARG A 103 -8.06 -13.22 34.94
C ARG A 103 -7.54 -12.00 34.18
N PRO A 104 -6.57 -11.24 34.72
CA PRO A 104 -5.87 -10.23 33.95
C PRO A 104 -4.74 -10.85 33.13
N PHE A 105 -4.62 -10.43 31.86
CA PHE A 105 -3.38 -10.49 31.08
C PHE A 105 -2.73 -9.12 31.09
N ILE A 106 -1.49 -9.05 31.55
CA ILE A 106 -0.72 -7.81 31.61
C ILE A 106 0.02 -7.61 30.30
N ILE A 107 -0.12 -6.41 29.72
CA ILE A 107 0.50 -6.00 28.46
C ILE A 107 1.29 -4.72 28.71
N GLU A 108 2.62 -4.80 28.61
CA GLU A 108 3.54 -3.68 28.86
C GLU A 108 4.42 -3.35 27.65
N THR A 109 4.42 -4.25 26.67
CA THR A 109 5.28 -4.21 25.49
C THR A 109 4.43 -4.29 24.23
N HIS A 110 4.76 -3.47 23.24
CA HIS A 110 4.06 -3.44 21.97
C HIS A 110 4.36 -4.72 21.16
N ALA A 111 3.36 -5.58 20.98
CA ALA A 111 3.53 -6.94 20.44
C ALA A 111 4.24 -7.04 19.07
N MET A 112 4.09 -6.03 18.20
CA MET A 112 4.73 -6.04 16.87
C MET A 112 6.13 -5.40 16.82
N THR A 113 6.56 -4.68 17.85
CA THR A 113 7.84 -3.92 17.82
C THR A 113 8.75 -4.22 18.98
N ASP A 114 8.26 -4.96 19.99
CA ASP A 114 8.95 -5.27 21.24
C ASP A 114 9.41 -4.04 22.04
N LYS A 115 8.91 -2.84 21.70
CA LYS A 115 9.21 -1.61 22.46
C LYS A 115 8.24 -1.45 23.63
N PRO A 116 8.68 -0.86 24.76
CA PRO A 116 7.79 -0.55 25.89
C PRO A 116 6.63 0.36 25.46
N LEU A 117 5.43 0.08 25.97
CA LEU A 117 4.23 0.87 25.72
C LEU A 117 4.29 2.27 26.36
N GLY A 118 5.02 2.38 27.47
CA GLY A 118 5.07 3.56 28.34
C GLY A 118 3.91 3.64 29.35
N TYR A 119 3.08 2.59 29.41
CA TYR A 119 1.94 2.41 30.29
C TYR A 119 1.67 0.90 30.40
N VAL A 120 0.81 0.49 31.33
CA VAL A 120 0.38 -0.91 31.51
C VAL A 120 -1.07 -1.05 31.05
N MET A 121 -1.38 -2.15 30.39
CA MET A 121 -2.74 -2.52 30.03
C MET A 121 -3.08 -3.89 30.63
N ASN A 122 -4.26 -3.98 31.23
CA ASN A 122 -4.82 -5.25 31.68
C ASN A 122 -5.94 -5.64 30.73
N LEU A 123 -5.85 -6.84 30.15
CA LEU A 123 -6.93 -7.48 29.41
C LEU A 123 -7.58 -8.52 30.32
N TYR A 124 -8.85 -8.31 30.65
CA TYR A 124 -9.63 -9.21 31.47
C TYR A 124 -10.49 -10.11 30.60
N TYR A 125 -10.50 -11.40 30.95
CA TYR A 125 -11.24 -12.44 30.25
C TYR A 125 -11.72 -13.52 31.23
N ASP A 126 -12.73 -14.30 30.82
CA ASP A 126 -13.18 -15.52 31.51
C ASP A 126 -12.17 -16.63 31.25
N ASP A 127 -11.43 -17.14 32.24
CA ASP A 127 -10.40 -18.18 32.02
C ASP A 127 -10.97 -19.56 31.68
N GLU A 128 -12.28 -19.73 31.86
CA GLU A 128 -13.06 -20.90 31.45
C GLU A 128 -13.86 -20.64 30.16
N PHE A 129 -13.53 -19.59 29.39
CA PHE A 129 -14.33 -19.19 28.23
C PHE A 129 -14.54 -20.33 27.20
N MET A 130 -13.60 -21.27 27.08
CA MET A 130 -13.73 -22.42 26.18
C MET A 130 -14.85 -23.39 26.58
N ALA A 131 -15.16 -23.48 27.87
CA ALA A 131 -16.29 -24.25 28.37
C ALA A 131 -17.58 -23.43 28.34
N ASN A 132 -17.48 -22.13 28.60
CA ASN A 132 -18.63 -21.26 28.82
C ASN A 132 -19.22 -20.70 27.52
N TYR A 133 -18.43 -20.60 26.44
CA TYR A 133 -18.85 -20.00 25.17
C TYR A 133 -18.55 -20.93 23.99
N LYS A 134 -19.61 -21.26 23.24
CA LYS A 134 -19.54 -22.19 22.10
C LYS A 134 -18.98 -21.58 20.82
N SER A 135 -18.99 -20.26 20.71
CA SER A 135 -18.63 -19.52 19.51
C SER A 135 -17.51 -18.52 19.78
N PRO A 136 -16.58 -18.30 18.83
CA PRO A 136 -15.58 -17.25 18.95
C PRO A 136 -16.22 -15.86 19.00
N ASN A 137 -15.63 -14.97 19.77
CA ASN A 137 -16.04 -13.58 19.88
C ASN A 137 -15.81 -12.86 18.53
N GLN A 138 -16.91 -12.45 17.90
CA GLN A 138 -16.89 -11.82 16.57
C GLN A 138 -16.35 -10.37 16.62
N ALA A 139 -16.51 -9.68 17.75
CA ALA A 139 -15.92 -8.35 17.97
C ALA A 139 -14.38 -8.41 17.97
N ILE A 140 -13.79 -9.45 18.57
CA ILE A 140 -12.33 -9.64 18.55
C ILE A 140 -11.86 -10.00 17.14
N THR A 141 -12.58 -10.90 16.47
CA THR A 141 -12.28 -11.31 15.09
C THR A 141 -12.32 -10.11 14.13
N SER A 142 -13.32 -9.24 14.26
CA SER A 142 -13.44 -8.04 13.42
C SER A 142 -12.36 -7.01 13.74
N ALA A 143 -12.04 -6.76 15.01
CA ALA A 143 -10.97 -5.86 15.41
C ALA A 143 -9.59 -6.33 14.94
N ALA A 144 -9.32 -7.63 15.01
CA ALA A 144 -8.07 -8.24 14.53
C ALA A 144 -8.02 -8.43 13.01
N ASN A 145 -9.09 -8.07 12.28
CA ASN A 145 -9.22 -8.28 10.84
C ASN A 145 -8.95 -9.75 10.43
N GLY A 146 -9.45 -10.70 11.22
CA GLY A 146 -9.27 -12.14 11.01
C GLY A 146 -7.86 -12.68 11.29
N LYS A 147 -6.90 -11.86 11.73
CA LYS A 147 -5.49 -12.24 11.90
C LYS A 147 -5.16 -12.82 13.29
N LEU A 148 -6.07 -13.61 13.86
CA LEU A 148 -5.92 -14.19 15.19
C LEU A 148 -5.14 -15.51 15.14
N GLY A 149 -4.25 -15.73 16.10
CA GLY A 149 -3.64 -17.05 16.37
C GLY A 149 -4.39 -17.86 17.43
N PHE A 150 -5.33 -17.23 18.14
CA PHE A 150 -6.04 -17.80 19.26
C PHE A 150 -7.53 -17.50 19.15
N LEU A 151 -8.36 -18.51 19.43
CA LEU A 151 -9.81 -18.38 19.43
C LEU A 151 -10.28 -17.83 20.78
N TRP A 152 -10.47 -16.51 20.83
CA TRP A 152 -11.04 -15.85 21.99
C TRP A 152 -12.57 -16.02 22.02
N GLY A 153 -13.12 -16.40 23.17
CA GLY A 153 -14.56 -16.48 23.41
C GLY A 153 -14.98 -15.63 24.60
N GLY A 154 -16.29 -15.44 24.76
CA GLY A 154 -16.87 -14.70 25.88
C GLY A 154 -16.64 -13.19 25.82
N PRO A 155 -17.12 -12.46 26.85
CA PRO A 155 -16.88 -11.04 26.98
C PRO A 155 -15.44 -10.78 27.45
N LEU A 156 -14.80 -9.77 26.86
CA LEU A 156 -13.49 -9.27 27.29
C LEU A 156 -13.56 -7.77 27.47
N TYR A 157 -12.76 -7.23 28.38
CA TYR A 157 -12.51 -5.80 28.39
C TYR A 157 -11.06 -5.49 28.75
N ALA A 158 -10.60 -4.33 28.31
CA ALA A 158 -9.28 -3.83 28.65
C ALA A 158 -9.39 -2.52 29.41
N GLU A 159 -8.43 -2.28 30.30
CA GLU A 159 -8.16 -1.01 30.94
C GLU A 159 -6.66 -0.69 30.81
N CYS A 160 -6.28 0.60 30.93
CA CYS A 160 -4.87 0.98 30.89
C CYS A 160 -4.53 2.05 31.93
N GLY A 161 -3.27 2.12 32.34
CA GLY A 161 -2.84 3.11 33.32
C GLY A 161 -1.36 3.06 33.65
N VAL A 162 -1.01 3.65 34.79
CA VAL A 162 0.36 3.73 35.28
C VAL A 162 0.69 2.49 36.10
N ALA A 163 1.85 1.88 35.85
CA ALA A 163 2.39 0.76 36.62
C ALA A 163 2.70 1.16 38.07
N GLY A 164 2.44 0.27 39.03
CA GLY A 164 3.01 0.36 40.38
C GLY A 164 4.44 -0.15 40.40
N GLY A 165 5.36 0.58 41.04
CA GLY A 165 6.76 0.16 41.19
C GLY A 165 7.00 -1.02 42.14
N GLY A 166 5.95 -1.72 42.59
CA GLY A 166 6.01 -2.83 43.56
C GLY A 166 6.07 -4.22 42.91
N LEU A 167 6.30 -5.25 43.74
CA LEU A 167 6.28 -6.67 43.33
C LEU A 167 4.84 -7.08 42.98
N GLY A 168 4.55 -7.13 41.68
CA GLY A 168 3.20 -7.33 41.14
C GLY A 168 2.74 -6.03 40.48
N ILE A 169 2.67 -6.02 39.15
CA ILE A 169 2.45 -4.77 38.40
C ILE A 169 0.94 -4.53 38.28
N GLU A 170 0.34 -4.13 39.40
CA GLU A 170 -1.01 -3.58 39.45
C GLU A 170 -1.01 -2.15 38.89
N ILE A 171 -2.05 -1.80 38.12
CA ILE A 171 -2.24 -0.43 37.64
C ILE A 171 -2.58 0.43 38.86
N VAL A 172 -1.72 1.41 39.20
CA VAL A 172 -1.93 2.25 40.37
C VAL A 172 -2.89 3.39 40.11
N SER A 173 -2.95 3.84 38.86
CA SER A 173 -3.92 4.83 38.42
C SER A 173 -4.40 4.52 37.02
N VAL A 174 -5.71 4.29 36.91
CA VAL A 174 -6.37 3.96 35.64
C VAL A 174 -6.58 5.26 34.86
N THR A 175 -6.32 5.18 33.56
CA THR A 175 -6.45 6.27 32.59
C THR A 175 -7.44 5.90 31.50
N ASP A 176 -7.89 6.88 30.72
CA ASP A 176 -8.85 6.63 29.63
C ASP A 176 -8.16 5.94 28.46
N MET A 177 -8.62 4.73 28.10
CA MET A 177 -8.19 4.04 26.88
C MET A 177 -8.59 4.85 25.66
N ASP A 178 -7.72 5.04 24.69
CA ASP A 178 -7.99 5.78 23.46
C ASP A 178 -7.72 4.96 22.19
N MET A 179 -7.77 5.57 21.00
CA MET A 179 -7.54 4.87 19.74
C MET A 179 -6.09 4.35 19.58
N ARG A 180 -5.11 4.92 20.30
CA ARG A 180 -3.75 4.36 20.36
C ARG A 180 -3.77 3.07 21.17
N THR A 181 -4.33 3.12 22.39
CA THR A 181 -4.42 1.92 23.24
C THR A 181 -5.25 0.80 22.61
N PHE A 182 -6.30 1.14 21.85
CA PHE A 182 -7.04 0.16 21.06
C PHE A 182 -6.14 -0.54 20.03
N SER A 183 -5.30 0.22 19.34
CA SER A 183 -4.40 -0.33 18.33
C SER A 183 -3.32 -1.23 18.97
N ASP A 184 -2.79 -0.82 20.13
CA ASP A 184 -1.83 -1.62 20.91
C ASP A 184 -2.48 -2.94 21.41
N LEU A 185 -3.74 -2.89 21.85
CA LEU A 185 -4.53 -4.05 22.25
C LEU A 185 -4.78 -5.01 21.08
N VAL A 186 -5.15 -4.48 19.91
CA VAL A 186 -5.35 -5.30 18.71
C VAL A 186 -4.05 -5.96 18.27
N ALA A 187 -2.92 -5.24 18.34
CA ALA A 187 -1.60 -5.81 18.05
C ALA A 187 -1.29 -7.00 18.97
N PHE A 188 -1.61 -6.90 20.27
CA PHE A 188 -1.50 -8.03 21.19
C PHE A 188 -2.42 -9.19 20.80
N LEU A 189 -3.69 -8.93 20.50
CA LEU A 189 -4.66 -9.97 20.11
C LEU A 189 -4.25 -10.72 18.84
N GLN A 190 -3.66 -10.03 17.86
CA GLN A 190 -3.12 -10.63 16.64
C GLN A 190 -1.88 -11.48 16.90
N TRP A 191 -1.07 -11.11 17.89
CA TRP A 191 0.17 -11.77 18.27
C TRP A 191 -0.03 -12.98 19.18
N TYR A 192 -1.00 -12.92 20.10
CA TYR A 192 -1.14 -13.91 21.14
C TYR A 192 -1.33 -15.33 20.56
N ARG A 193 -0.36 -16.20 20.87
CA ARG A 193 -0.26 -17.60 20.39
C ARG A 193 -0.32 -17.76 18.87
N ASN A 194 0.04 -16.72 18.11
CA ASN A 194 0.06 -16.78 16.65
C ASN A 194 1.45 -17.19 16.14
N GLU A 195 1.59 -18.46 15.79
CA GLU A 195 2.86 -19.03 15.31
C GLU A 195 2.97 -19.12 13.77
N SER A 196 1.94 -18.63 13.06
CA SER A 196 1.85 -18.73 11.60
C SER A 196 3.01 -18.00 10.91
N ALA A 197 3.43 -18.50 9.75
CA ALA A 197 4.50 -17.88 8.96
C ALA A 197 4.09 -16.47 8.53
N GLU A 198 2.83 -16.26 8.19
CA GLU A 198 2.25 -14.97 7.82
C GLU A 198 2.32 -13.98 8.99
N HIS A 199 1.99 -14.41 10.20
CA HIS A 199 2.13 -13.56 11.39
C HIS A 199 3.58 -13.16 11.64
N LYS A 200 4.50 -14.13 11.61
CA LYS A 200 5.94 -13.87 11.78
C LYS A 200 6.45 -12.88 10.74
N ALA A 201 5.99 -12.98 9.49
CA ALA A 201 6.33 -12.04 8.44
C ALA A 201 5.79 -10.63 8.68
N ARG A 202 4.68 -10.43 9.41
CA ARG A 202 4.15 -9.08 9.74
C ARG A 202 4.98 -8.34 10.79
N LYS A 203 5.89 -9.03 11.49
CA LYS A 203 6.81 -8.46 12.46
C LYS A 203 8.13 -8.09 11.76
N GLY A 204 8.72 -6.96 12.11
CA GLY A 204 10.03 -6.57 11.62
C GLY A 204 10.18 -5.09 11.28
N PRO A 205 11.37 -4.69 10.78
CA PRO A 205 11.62 -3.32 10.38
C PRO A 205 10.74 -2.92 9.19
N LYS A 206 10.60 -1.61 9.00
CA LYS A 206 9.98 -1.09 7.78
C LYS A 206 10.83 -1.45 6.57
N VAL A 207 10.16 -1.76 5.47
CA VAL A 207 10.75 -2.05 4.17
C VAL A 207 10.81 -0.75 3.36
N THR A 208 11.90 -0.56 2.61
CA THR A 208 11.98 0.52 1.62
C THR A 208 11.18 0.12 0.39
N ALA A 209 10.18 0.93 0.09
CA ALA A 209 9.24 0.79 -1.01
C ALA A 209 9.21 2.08 -1.86
N VAL A 210 8.45 2.06 -2.94
CA VAL A 210 8.32 3.20 -3.85
C VAL A 210 6.85 3.58 -3.99
N LYS A 211 6.55 4.87 -3.78
CA LYS A 211 5.31 5.48 -4.25
C LYS A 211 5.53 5.95 -5.67
N MET A 212 4.81 5.38 -6.62
CA MET A 212 4.69 5.88 -7.98
C MET A 212 3.49 6.81 -8.07
N THR A 213 3.72 8.08 -8.35
CA THR A 213 2.68 9.11 -8.41
C THR A 213 1.92 9.05 -9.73
N CYS A 214 0.60 9.19 -9.69
CA CYS A 214 -0.17 9.45 -10.91
C CYS A 214 0.09 10.85 -11.47
N GLN A 215 -0.34 11.06 -12.72
CA GLN A 215 -0.18 12.33 -13.41
C GLN A 215 -0.81 13.50 -12.65
N GLY A 216 -1.99 13.31 -12.04
CA GLY A 216 -2.65 14.36 -11.27
C GLY A 216 -1.87 14.79 -10.03
N GLU A 217 -1.24 13.86 -9.30
CA GLU A 217 -0.46 14.22 -8.11
C GLU A 217 0.84 14.94 -8.52
N HIS A 218 1.48 14.43 -9.57
CA HIS A 218 2.67 15.06 -10.14
C HIS A 218 2.39 16.47 -10.67
N ARG A 219 1.26 16.69 -11.37
CA ARG A 219 0.84 18.03 -11.82
C ARG A 219 0.61 19.00 -10.66
N LEU A 220 -0.02 18.54 -9.57
CA LEU A 220 -0.40 19.39 -8.44
C LEU A 220 0.77 19.78 -7.54
N TYR A 221 1.69 18.86 -7.29
CA TYR A 221 2.75 19.05 -6.30
C TYR A 221 4.15 19.06 -6.89
N GLY A 222 4.30 18.73 -8.18
CA GLY A 222 5.60 18.48 -8.80
C GLY A 222 6.33 17.29 -8.16
N GLY A 223 7.64 17.25 -8.35
CA GLY A 223 8.53 16.27 -7.72
C GLY A 223 8.75 15.00 -8.55
N GLU A 224 9.56 14.09 -8.03
CA GLU A 224 9.89 12.83 -8.72
C GLU A 224 8.66 11.91 -8.83
N ILE A 225 8.54 11.23 -9.98
CA ILE A 225 7.46 10.28 -10.26
C ILE A 225 7.50 9.09 -9.29
N CYS A 226 8.71 8.61 -8.99
CA CYS A 226 8.94 7.52 -8.04
C CYS A 226 9.60 8.06 -6.78
N GLN A 227 8.91 7.96 -5.65
CA GLN A 227 9.35 8.49 -4.36
C GLN A 227 9.61 7.36 -3.37
N LYS A 228 10.74 7.43 -2.67
CA LYS A 228 11.06 6.46 -1.60
C LYS A 228 10.08 6.61 -0.44
N VAL A 229 9.47 5.51 -0.02
CA VAL A 229 8.62 5.43 1.19
C VAL A 229 9.02 4.26 2.08
N MET A 230 8.67 4.33 3.37
CA MET A 230 8.96 3.29 4.35
C MET A 230 7.67 2.60 4.81
N VAL A 231 7.51 1.34 4.43
CA VAL A 231 6.28 0.57 4.64
C VAL A 231 6.46 -0.40 5.80
N PRO A 232 5.56 -0.42 6.81
CA PRO A 232 5.64 -1.40 7.89
C PRO A 232 5.42 -2.83 7.38
N ALA A 233 6.09 -3.81 8.00
CA ALA A 233 5.97 -5.23 7.63
C ALA A 233 4.52 -5.79 7.72
N SER A 234 3.67 -5.14 8.50
CA SER A 234 2.24 -5.45 8.67
C SER A 234 1.31 -4.79 7.64
N HIS A 235 1.85 -4.06 6.67
CA HIS A 235 1.05 -3.35 5.68
C HIS A 235 0.24 -4.32 4.78
N PRO A 236 -1.04 -4.01 4.48
CA PRO A 236 -1.92 -4.85 3.66
C PRO A 236 -1.41 -5.20 2.26
N VAL A 237 -0.42 -4.44 1.75
CA VAL A 237 0.27 -4.72 0.48
C VAL A 237 0.94 -6.11 0.47
N PHE A 238 1.25 -6.68 1.64
CA PHE A 238 1.84 -8.02 1.76
C PHE A 238 0.82 -9.13 2.03
N ASP A 239 -0.47 -8.81 2.15
CA ASP A 239 -1.52 -9.79 2.43
C ASP A 239 -2.40 -10.01 1.19
N SER A 240 -3.33 -9.08 0.90
CA SER A 240 -4.41 -9.30 -0.08
C SER A 240 -4.72 -8.10 -0.98
N GLU A 241 -4.15 -6.93 -0.70
CA GLU A 241 -4.50 -5.69 -1.40
C GLU A 241 -3.60 -5.41 -2.62
N ALA A 242 -2.57 -6.24 -2.84
CA ALA A 242 -1.60 -6.03 -3.90
C ALA A 242 -1.62 -7.16 -4.92
N GLU A 243 -1.41 -6.78 -6.18
CA GLU A 243 -1.20 -7.71 -7.28
C GLU A 243 0.28 -7.75 -7.63
N ILE A 244 0.75 -8.89 -8.12
CA ILE A 244 2.13 -9.00 -8.61
C ILE A 244 2.11 -8.89 -10.12
N SER A 245 2.86 -7.94 -10.67
CA SER A 245 3.09 -7.81 -12.11
C SER A 245 3.72 -9.11 -12.68
N GLU A 246 3.08 -9.71 -13.68
CA GLU A 246 3.59 -10.90 -14.38
C GLU A 246 4.98 -10.65 -14.99
N ILE A 247 5.14 -9.46 -15.57
CA ILE A 247 6.42 -9.00 -16.12
C ILE A 247 7.48 -8.96 -15.01
N SER A 248 7.15 -8.40 -13.84
CA SER A 248 8.08 -8.29 -12.71
C SER A 248 8.57 -9.67 -12.22
N LYS A 249 7.69 -10.68 -12.21
CA LYS A 249 8.06 -12.07 -11.90
C LYS A 249 9.05 -12.60 -12.93
N ARG A 250 8.77 -12.39 -14.21
CA ARG A 250 9.56 -12.93 -15.32
C ARG A 250 10.97 -12.33 -15.41
N ILE A 251 11.14 -11.05 -15.06
CA ILE A 251 12.47 -10.41 -14.98
C ILE A 251 13.23 -10.74 -13.69
N GLY A 252 12.70 -11.61 -12.82
CA GLY A 252 13.35 -12.02 -11.57
C GLY A 252 13.30 -10.98 -10.45
N MET A 253 12.39 -10.00 -10.54
CA MET A 253 12.15 -9.00 -9.50
C MET A 253 10.65 -8.87 -9.22
N PRO A 254 10.00 -9.86 -8.57
CA PRO A 254 8.57 -9.78 -8.28
C PRO A 254 8.23 -8.56 -7.42
N ILE A 255 7.33 -7.72 -7.92
CA ILE A 255 6.87 -6.49 -7.26
C ILE A 255 5.37 -6.57 -7.02
N TYR A 256 4.98 -6.46 -5.76
CA TYR A 256 3.62 -6.13 -5.35
C TYR A 256 3.31 -4.68 -5.70
N ALA A 257 2.16 -4.46 -6.31
CA ALA A 257 1.59 -3.16 -6.60
C ALA A 257 0.22 -3.02 -5.96
N ALA A 258 0.05 -2.01 -5.12
CA ALA A 258 -1.24 -1.66 -4.52
C ALA A 258 -1.63 -0.23 -4.90
N LYS A 259 -2.82 -0.06 -5.47
CA LYS A 259 -3.37 1.28 -5.75
C LYS A 259 -3.78 1.94 -4.46
N TYR A 260 -3.61 3.25 -4.41
CA TYR A 260 -4.26 4.04 -3.39
C TYR A 260 -4.60 5.43 -3.91
N HIS A 261 -5.79 5.89 -3.57
CA HIS A 261 -6.24 7.20 -4.02
C HIS A 261 -5.45 8.31 -3.31
N PRO A 262 -5.01 9.35 -4.04
CA PRO A 262 -4.46 10.54 -3.43
C PRO A 262 -5.46 11.13 -2.43
N ALA A 263 -4.98 11.50 -1.25
CA ALA A 263 -5.81 11.95 -0.13
C ALA A 263 -6.54 13.29 -0.38
N ASN A 264 -6.20 13.98 -1.47
CA ASN A 264 -6.69 15.34 -1.72
C ASN A 264 -8.02 15.32 -2.50
N LYS A 265 -9.06 15.91 -1.90
CA LYS A 265 -10.37 16.10 -2.53
C LYS A 265 -10.40 17.11 -3.68
N LEU A 266 -9.32 17.89 -3.89
CA LEU A 266 -9.12 18.74 -5.07
C LEU A 266 -8.79 17.93 -6.33
N PHE A 267 -8.61 16.63 -6.18
CA PHE A 267 -8.36 15.70 -7.26
C PHE A 267 -9.69 15.34 -7.96
N THR A 268 -10.21 16.29 -8.74
CA THR A 268 -11.54 16.20 -9.38
C THR A 268 -11.49 16.22 -10.91
N GLU A 269 -10.30 16.36 -11.51
CA GLU A 269 -10.15 16.47 -12.96
C GLU A 269 -10.17 15.10 -13.66
N SER A 270 -10.85 15.04 -14.80
CA SER A 270 -10.76 13.91 -15.74
C SER A 270 -9.29 13.63 -16.09
N GLY A 271 -8.89 12.35 -16.06
CA GLY A 271 -7.51 11.95 -16.35
C GLY A 271 -6.48 12.20 -15.24
N GLY A 272 -6.85 12.77 -14.09
CA GLY A 272 -5.91 12.93 -12.96
C GLY A 272 -5.37 11.60 -12.45
N PHE A 273 -6.19 10.55 -12.44
CA PHE A 273 -5.82 9.21 -11.98
C PHE A 273 -4.96 8.42 -12.98
N THR A 274 -4.58 8.99 -14.12
CA THR A 274 -3.76 8.30 -15.11
C THR A 274 -2.37 8.00 -14.54
N ASN A 275 -1.95 6.75 -14.67
CA ASN A 275 -0.61 6.28 -14.34
C ASN A 275 -0.19 5.23 -15.37
N GLN A 276 0.17 5.72 -16.56
CA GLN A 276 0.53 4.87 -17.69
C GLN A 276 1.66 3.88 -17.36
N PRO A 277 2.78 4.28 -16.72
CA PRO A 277 3.82 3.31 -16.35
C PRO A 277 3.26 2.15 -15.54
N ALA A 278 2.40 2.42 -14.56
CA ALA A 278 1.76 1.38 -13.75
C ALA A 278 0.75 0.53 -14.54
N THR A 279 0.02 1.10 -15.51
CA THR A 279 -0.83 0.34 -16.43
C THR A 279 0.00 -0.67 -17.22
N PHE A 280 1.09 -0.21 -17.86
CA PHE A 280 1.97 -1.07 -18.65
C PHE A 280 2.75 -2.08 -17.80
N MET A 281 3.04 -1.79 -16.53
CA MET A 281 3.58 -2.79 -15.60
C MET A 281 2.67 -4.01 -15.42
N HIS A 282 1.37 -3.88 -15.69
CA HIS A 282 0.36 -4.92 -15.48
C HIS A 282 -0.25 -5.43 -16.79
N LEU A 283 0.45 -5.31 -17.93
CA LEU A 283 0.04 -6.02 -19.14
C LEU A 283 -0.01 -7.53 -18.88
N THR A 284 -1.08 -8.18 -19.37
CA THR A 284 -1.16 -9.63 -19.42
C THR A 284 -0.10 -10.15 -20.38
N ILE A 285 0.74 -11.07 -19.92
CA ILE A 285 1.75 -11.73 -20.76
C ILE A 285 1.58 -13.25 -20.79
N ASP A 286 0.47 -13.80 -20.27
CA ASP A 286 0.10 -15.19 -20.53
C ASP A 286 -0.32 -15.34 -22.00
N PRO A 287 0.43 -16.09 -22.83
CA PRO A 287 0.14 -16.22 -24.25
C PRO A 287 -1.20 -16.90 -24.55
N TYR A 288 -1.73 -17.64 -23.59
CA TYR A 288 -2.99 -18.38 -23.68
C TYR A 288 -4.15 -17.66 -23.01
N ALA A 289 -3.92 -16.49 -22.39
CA ALA A 289 -4.98 -15.69 -21.79
C ALA A 289 -6.05 -15.36 -22.84
N LYS A 290 -7.29 -15.64 -22.48
CA LYS A 290 -8.47 -15.29 -23.27
C LYS A 290 -9.18 -14.16 -22.56
N PHE A 291 -9.63 -13.18 -23.34
CA PHE A 291 -10.47 -12.11 -22.83
C PHE A 291 -11.69 -12.68 -22.08
N ASP A 292 -11.83 -12.26 -20.83
CA ASP A 292 -12.95 -12.55 -19.95
C ASP A 292 -13.16 -11.36 -19.01
N LEU A 293 -14.06 -10.47 -19.43
CA LEU A 293 -14.38 -9.26 -18.69
C LEU A 293 -14.97 -9.55 -17.29
N ALA A 294 -15.69 -10.67 -17.11
CA ALA A 294 -16.30 -11.00 -15.83
C ALA A 294 -15.26 -11.28 -14.74
N ASN A 295 -14.10 -11.81 -15.16
CA ASN A 295 -12.96 -12.09 -14.30
C ASN A 295 -11.83 -11.06 -14.44
N ASP A 296 -12.09 -9.92 -15.09
CA ASP A 296 -11.09 -8.86 -15.35
C ASP A 296 -9.82 -9.39 -16.04
N THR A 297 -9.98 -10.41 -16.88
CA THR A 297 -8.89 -11.04 -17.63
C THR A 297 -8.84 -10.47 -19.03
N MET A 298 -7.69 -9.92 -19.40
CA MET A 298 -7.46 -9.36 -20.74
C MET A 298 -6.54 -10.26 -21.55
N SER A 299 -6.67 -10.20 -22.88
CA SER A 299 -5.78 -10.90 -23.81
C SER A 299 -4.33 -10.42 -23.66
N PHE A 300 -3.39 -11.23 -24.16
CA PHE A 300 -1.97 -10.89 -24.18
C PHE A 300 -1.73 -9.47 -24.71
N GLY A 301 -0.91 -8.70 -24.02
CA GLY A 301 -0.55 -7.33 -24.39
C GLY A 301 -1.49 -6.25 -23.88
N TRP A 302 -2.54 -6.60 -23.15
CA TRP A 302 -3.50 -5.67 -22.56
C TRP A 302 -3.46 -5.71 -21.04
N ALA A 303 -3.60 -4.55 -20.40
CA ALA A 303 -3.74 -4.48 -18.94
C ALA A 303 -5.20 -4.78 -18.55
N PRO A 304 -5.44 -5.56 -17.47
CA PRO A 304 -6.76 -5.68 -16.83
C PRO A 304 -7.46 -4.33 -16.64
N MET A 305 -8.79 -4.29 -16.72
CA MET A 305 -9.56 -3.04 -16.66
C MET A 305 -9.31 -2.26 -15.39
N ARG A 306 -9.06 -2.94 -14.27
CA ARG A 306 -8.63 -2.27 -13.04
C ARG A 306 -7.36 -1.45 -13.25
N TRP A 307 -6.36 -1.98 -13.97
CA TRP A 307 -5.07 -1.32 -14.21
C TRP A 307 -5.08 -0.41 -15.44
N ALA A 308 -6.10 -0.50 -16.29
CA ALA A 308 -6.36 0.45 -17.36
C ALA A 308 -7.11 1.71 -16.87
N ASN A 309 -7.94 1.59 -15.82
CA ASN A 309 -8.85 2.65 -15.40
C ASN A 309 -8.57 3.18 -13.99
N SER A 310 -8.56 4.51 -13.84
CA SER A 310 -8.47 5.20 -12.54
C SER A 310 -7.37 4.68 -11.61
N VAL A 311 -6.18 4.42 -12.16
CA VAL A 311 -5.07 3.75 -11.46
C VAL A 311 -4.63 4.49 -10.21
N GLY A 312 -4.51 5.82 -10.30
CA GLY A 312 -4.06 6.67 -9.20
C GLY A 312 -2.60 6.42 -8.81
N ASN A 313 -2.26 6.74 -7.56
CA ASN A 313 -0.94 6.44 -7.05
C ASN A 313 -0.80 4.95 -6.79
N VAL A 314 0.42 4.43 -6.93
CA VAL A 314 0.70 3.02 -6.75
C VAL A 314 1.84 2.85 -5.75
N LEU A 315 1.63 2.01 -4.75
CA LEU A 315 2.67 1.56 -3.83
C LEU A 315 3.32 0.31 -4.40
N LEU A 316 4.61 0.39 -4.70
CA LEU A 316 5.42 -0.70 -5.23
C LEU A 316 6.34 -1.24 -4.13
N VAL A 317 6.28 -2.55 -3.89
CA VAL A 317 7.09 -3.24 -2.88
C VAL A 317 7.57 -4.57 -3.42
N ARG A 318 8.84 -4.93 -3.19
CA ARG A 318 9.33 -6.25 -3.57
C ARG A 318 8.69 -7.35 -2.73
N GLU A 319 8.34 -8.47 -3.37
CA GLU A 319 7.79 -9.65 -2.69
C GLU A 319 8.76 -10.21 -1.64
N ASP A 320 10.06 -10.23 -1.96
CA ASP A 320 11.12 -10.67 -1.05
C ASP A 320 11.48 -9.65 0.05
N ARG A 321 10.74 -8.53 0.12
CA ARG A 321 10.89 -7.46 1.12
C ARG A 321 12.28 -6.81 1.14
N LYS A 322 13.11 -7.03 0.13
CA LYS A 322 14.35 -6.27 -0.04
C LYS A 322 14.02 -4.84 -0.44
N PRO A 323 14.94 -3.87 -0.19
CA PRO A 323 14.73 -2.50 -0.61
C PRO A 323 14.42 -2.38 -2.11
N LEU A 324 13.35 -1.66 -2.44
CA LEU A 324 13.08 -1.20 -3.80
C LEU A 324 13.59 0.23 -3.96
N ASP A 325 14.50 0.40 -4.90
CA ASP A 325 15.11 1.67 -5.25
C ASP A 325 14.18 2.47 -6.20
N PRO A 326 13.95 3.78 -5.99
CA PRO A 326 13.09 4.59 -6.85
C PRO A 326 13.49 4.55 -8.32
N ASP A 327 14.79 4.63 -8.61
CA ASP A 327 15.33 4.54 -9.97
C ASP A 327 15.00 3.18 -10.62
N ALA A 328 15.07 2.08 -9.87
CA ALA A 328 14.72 0.76 -10.38
C ALA A 328 13.21 0.64 -10.68
N ALA A 329 12.35 1.25 -9.84
CA ALA A 329 10.91 1.26 -10.07
C ALA A 329 10.52 2.12 -11.28
N GLU A 330 11.17 3.28 -11.45
CA GLU A 330 10.97 4.16 -12.59
C GLU A 330 11.45 3.52 -13.89
N ALA A 331 12.66 2.94 -13.88
CA ALA A 331 13.18 2.15 -14.99
C ALA A 331 12.27 0.98 -15.35
N PHE A 332 11.67 0.32 -14.35
CA PHE A 332 10.75 -0.79 -14.60
C PHE A 332 9.46 -0.30 -15.28
N GLY A 333 8.94 0.86 -14.87
CA GLY A 333 7.80 1.48 -15.53
C GLY A 333 8.11 1.86 -16.98
N ALA A 334 9.27 2.49 -17.21
CA ALA A 334 9.74 2.86 -18.53
C ALA A 334 9.99 1.63 -19.44
N TYR A 335 10.56 0.56 -18.90
CA TYR A 335 10.75 -0.70 -19.61
C TYR A 335 9.42 -1.30 -20.05
N CYS A 336 8.44 -1.37 -19.15
CA CYS A 336 7.13 -1.90 -19.49
C CYS A 336 6.41 -1.02 -20.51
N GLN A 337 6.45 0.30 -20.36
CA GLN A 337 5.73 1.23 -21.23
C GLN A 337 6.35 1.32 -22.63
N TYR A 338 7.66 1.55 -22.71
CA TYR A 338 8.31 1.90 -23.97
C TYR A 338 8.99 0.73 -24.66
N HIS A 339 9.37 -0.31 -23.91
CA HIS A 339 9.94 -1.51 -24.53
C HIS A 339 8.88 -2.57 -24.76
N ILE A 340 8.25 -3.07 -23.70
CA ILE A 340 7.25 -4.15 -23.83
C ILE A 340 6.00 -3.64 -24.54
N GLY A 341 5.49 -2.47 -24.12
CA GLY A 341 4.30 -1.85 -24.69
C GLY A 341 4.40 -1.62 -26.20
N SER A 342 5.60 -1.33 -26.70
CA SER A 342 5.84 -1.15 -28.14
C SER A 342 5.64 -2.43 -28.95
N TYR A 343 6.00 -3.60 -28.42
CA TYR A 343 5.71 -4.89 -29.04
C TYR A 343 4.22 -5.23 -28.92
N CYS A 344 3.61 -5.00 -27.76
CA CYS A 344 2.20 -5.30 -27.54
C CYS A 344 1.26 -4.44 -28.40
N GLY A 345 1.57 -3.15 -28.59
CA GLY A 345 0.82 -2.27 -29.50
C GLY A 345 0.86 -2.77 -30.94
N TRP A 346 2.04 -3.17 -31.42
CA TRP A 346 2.19 -3.74 -32.76
C TRP A 346 1.41 -5.05 -32.94
N GLN A 347 1.39 -5.90 -31.91
CA GLN A 347 0.56 -7.11 -31.93
C GLN A 347 -0.91 -6.78 -32.17
N SER A 348 -1.45 -5.79 -31.45
CA SER A 348 -2.85 -5.36 -31.58
C SER A 348 -3.18 -4.87 -32.99
N GLU A 349 -2.25 -4.21 -33.67
CA GLU A 349 -2.43 -3.74 -35.05
C GLU A 349 -2.37 -4.89 -36.07
N SER A 350 -1.66 -5.98 -35.74
CA SER A 350 -1.42 -7.13 -36.61
C SER A 350 -2.25 -8.37 -36.28
N GLU A 351 -3.13 -8.30 -35.27
CA GLU A 351 -3.81 -9.48 -34.72
C GLU A 351 -4.70 -10.15 -35.78
N GLY A 352 -4.51 -11.46 -35.96
CA GLY A 352 -5.23 -12.24 -36.97
C GLY A 352 -4.66 -12.16 -38.39
N GLU A 353 -3.74 -11.24 -38.69
CA GLU A 353 -3.06 -11.16 -39.99
C GLU A 353 -2.08 -12.33 -40.20
N HIS A 354 -1.51 -12.85 -39.11
CA HIS A 354 -0.46 -13.89 -39.14
C HIS A 354 -0.99 -15.30 -38.89
N GLY A 355 -2.30 -15.45 -38.66
CA GLY A 355 -2.92 -16.69 -38.23
C GLY A 355 -2.44 -17.16 -36.85
N VAL A 356 -3.09 -18.21 -36.33
CA VAL A 356 -2.88 -18.68 -34.94
C VAL A 356 -1.42 -19.01 -34.63
N GLU A 357 -0.70 -19.63 -35.57
CA GLU A 357 0.71 -19.98 -35.37
C GLU A 357 1.63 -18.75 -35.38
N GLY A 358 1.36 -17.76 -36.24
CA GLY A 358 2.13 -16.53 -36.31
C GLY A 358 1.94 -15.66 -35.06
N ASP A 359 0.71 -15.52 -34.59
CA ASP A 359 0.40 -14.80 -33.35
C ASP A 359 1.09 -15.44 -32.14
N MET A 360 1.13 -16.79 -32.10
CA MET A 360 1.83 -17.52 -31.04
C MET A 360 3.34 -17.28 -31.08
N ARG A 361 3.96 -17.31 -32.27
CA ARG A 361 5.40 -17.00 -32.42
C ARG A 361 5.72 -15.56 -32.01
N PHE A 362 4.82 -14.61 -32.25
CA PHE A 362 4.97 -13.24 -31.79
C PHE A 362 4.96 -13.12 -30.27
N LYS A 363 3.98 -13.75 -29.62
CA LYS A 363 3.92 -13.81 -28.15
C LYS A 363 5.18 -14.44 -27.57
N ASP A 364 5.67 -15.53 -28.16
CA ASP A 364 6.93 -16.17 -27.75
C ASP A 364 8.14 -15.24 -27.88
N PHE A 365 8.19 -14.43 -28.95
CA PHE A 365 9.22 -13.42 -29.14
C PHE A 365 9.18 -12.36 -28.02
N VAL A 366 8.02 -11.77 -27.73
CA VAL A 366 7.85 -10.80 -26.63
C VAL A 366 8.31 -11.40 -25.29
N LEU A 367 7.91 -12.65 -25.03
CA LEU A 367 8.32 -13.38 -23.83
C LEU A 367 9.84 -13.64 -23.76
N ALA A 368 10.53 -13.74 -24.89
CA ALA A 368 11.99 -13.84 -24.96
C ALA A 368 12.70 -12.50 -24.75
N GLU A 369 11.99 -11.37 -24.89
CA GLU A 369 12.49 -10.04 -24.52
C GLU A 369 12.40 -9.78 -23.00
N ILE A 370 11.46 -10.43 -22.33
CA ILE A 370 11.24 -10.29 -20.88
C ILE A 370 12.05 -11.37 -20.14
N THR A 371 13.31 -11.08 -19.85
CA THR A 371 14.23 -11.97 -19.11
C THR A 371 15.06 -11.20 -18.08
N PRO A 372 15.57 -11.86 -17.02
CA PRO A 372 16.43 -11.21 -16.03
C PRO A 372 17.69 -10.56 -16.63
N GLU A 373 18.30 -11.19 -17.64
CA GLU A 373 19.53 -10.72 -18.29
C GLU A 373 19.28 -9.44 -19.12
N LYS A 374 18.18 -9.43 -19.88
CA LYS A 374 17.76 -8.27 -20.67
C LYS A 374 17.34 -7.11 -19.78
N TRP A 375 16.58 -7.40 -18.72
CA TRP A 375 16.24 -6.41 -17.69
C TRP A 375 17.47 -5.79 -17.03
N ALA A 376 18.44 -6.61 -16.60
CA ALA A 376 19.67 -6.12 -15.99
C ALA A 376 20.46 -5.18 -16.93
N THR A 377 20.46 -5.50 -18.22
CA THR A 377 21.08 -4.68 -19.27
C THR A 377 20.35 -3.36 -19.46
N TYR A 378 19.02 -3.40 -19.55
CA TYR A 378 18.17 -2.20 -19.63
C TYR A 378 18.36 -1.27 -18.42
N LEU A 379 18.24 -1.80 -17.20
CA LEU A 379 18.39 -1.03 -15.97
C LEU A 379 19.77 -0.36 -15.87
N LYS A 380 20.84 -1.06 -16.28
CA LYS A 380 22.19 -0.50 -16.29
C LYS A 380 22.31 0.69 -17.25
N GLN A 381 21.73 0.60 -18.44
CA GLN A 381 21.76 1.70 -19.41
C GLN A 381 20.87 2.86 -18.99
N TRP A 382 19.67 2.57 -18.50
CA TRP A 382 18.74 3.56 -17.99
C TRP A 382 19.37 4.41 -16.89
N ARG A 383 20.04 3.79 -15.91
CA ARG A 383 20.78 4.50 -14.87
C ARG A 383 21.91 5.36 -15.41
N ARG A 384 22.61 4.91 -16.46
CA ARG A 384 23.68 5.68 -17.09
C ARG A 384 23.12 6.96 -17.73
N VAL A 385 22.00 6.86 -18.42
CA VAL A 385 21.32 8.01 -19.06
C VAL A 385 20.81 8.98 -18.00
N LYS A 386 20.09 8.49 -16.98
CA LYS A 386 19.62 9.35 -15.88
C LYS A 386 20.76 10.11 -15.18
N GLN A 387 21.92 9.47 -15.00
CA GLN A 387 23.11 10.12 -14.43
C GLN A 387 23.71 11.19 -15.34
N THR A 388 23.69 11.02 -16.66
CA THR A 388 24.17 12.06 -17.59
C THR A 388 23.25 13.27 -17.58
N ASP A 389 21.94 13.05 -17.52
CA ASP A 389 20.94 14.12 -17.56
C ASP A 389 20.97 14.95 -16.28
N ASN A 390 21.10 14.28 -15.13
CA ASN A 390 21.29 14.95 -13.84
C ASN A 390 22.56 15.82 -13.81
N LYS A 391 23.65 15.38 -14.45
CA LYS A 391 24.89 16.17 -14.55
C LYS A 391 24.73 17.36 -15.48
N ALA A 392 24.07 17.19 -16.63
CA ALA A 392 23.78 18.28 -17.55
C ALA A 392 22.90 19.36 -16.88
N ALA A 393 21.83 18.94 -16.20
CA ALA A 393 20.96 19.84 -15.45
C ALA A 393 21.69 20.60 -14.32
N SER A 394 22.70 19.98 -13.68
CA SER A 394 23.51 20.66 -12.66
C SER A 394 24.52 21.67 -13.22
N ASN A 395 24.96 21.50 -14.46
CA ASN A 395 25.94 22.39 -15.11
C ASN A 395 25.27 23.62 -15.74
N ASP A 396 24.04 23.49 -16.25
CA ASP A 396 23.26 24.62 -16.78
C ASP A 396 22.85 25.64 -15.71
N GLY A 397 23.04 25.31 -14.42
CA GLY A 397 22.87 26.24 -13.29
C GLY A 397 24.08 27.15 -13.03
N ALA A 398 25.18 27.04 -13.78
CA ALA A 398 26.45 27.70 -13.46
C ALA A 398 26.96 28.74 -14.48
N GLU A 399 26.34 28.92 -15.65
CA GLU A 399 26.78 29.93 -16.63
C GLU A 399 25.67 30.93 -16.97
N GLY A 400 25.80 32.14 -16.41
CA GLY A 400 25.05 33.31 -16.83
C GLY A 400 25.61 33.86 -18.15
N GLY A 401 24.81 33.79 -19.21
CA GLY A 401 25.09 34.42 -20.49
C GLY A 401 23.85 34.46 -21.37
N ARG A 402 23.26 35.66 -21.53
CA ARG A 402 22.14 35.98 -22.41
C ARG A 402 22.36 35.45 -23.82
N ASP A 403 21.38 34.74 -24.37
CA ASP A 403 20.91 35.02 -25.73
C ASP A 403 19.40 34.80 -25.84
N ASP A 404 18.74 35.80 -26.41
CA ASP A 404 17.28 35.96 -26.48
C ASP A 404 16.75 35.23 -27.72
N THR A 405 16.12 34.06 -27.56
CA THR A 405 15.04 33.53 -28.43
C THR A 405 14.56 32.18 -27.92
N ALA A 406 13.59 32.18 -27.00
CA ALA A 406 12.75 31.01 -26.76
C ALA A 406 11.38 31.48 -26.27
N GLU A 407 10.37 31.26 -27.08
CA GLU A 407 8.97 31.41 -26.70
C GLU A 407 8.69 30.56 -25.46
N LYS A 408 8.01 31.20 -24.50
CA LYS A 408 7.50 30.59 -23.28
C LYS A 408 6.47 29.52 -23.64
N ILE A 409 6.79 28.25 -23.39
CA ILE A 409 5.78 27.22 -23.07
C ILE A 409 6.28 26.42 -21.86
N ASP A 410 5.53 26.56 -20.78
CA ASP A 410 5.43 25.79 -19.54
C ASP A 410 6.70 25.39 -18.77
N GLY A 411 6.83 26.03 -17.59
CA GLY A 411 7.77 25.69 -16.52
C GLY A 411 7.48 24.34 -15.87
N VAL A 412 7.73 23.26 -16.58
CA VAL A 412 7.86 21.91 -16.02
C VAL A 412 9.34 21.62 -15.81
N ALA A 413 9.70 21.30 -14.57
CA ALA A 413 11.05 20.85 -14.23
C ALA A 413 11.42 19.63 -15.09
N ARG A 414 12.49 19.74 -15.88
CA ARG A 414 13.11 18.60 -16.59
C ARG A 414 13.72 17.65 -15.56
N MET A 415 13.01 16.58 -15.18
CA MET A 415 13.58 15.49 -14.39
C MET A 415 12.90 14.16 -14.75
N ALA A 416 13.69 13.08 -14.72
CA ALA A 416 13.48 11.74 -15.29
C ALA A 416 13.98 11.59 -16.74
N VAL A 417 14.54 10.42 -17.05
CA VAL A 417 14.88 10.03 -18.43
C VAL A 417 13.66 10.30 -19.29
N THR A 418 13.79 11.14 -20.32
CA THR A 418 12.66 11.53 -21.15
C THR A 418 12.07 10.29 -21.83
N GLU A 419 10.77 10.33 -22.15
CA GLU A 419 10.11 9.31 -22.97
C GLU A 419 10.94 8.94 -24.21
N LYS A 420 11.48 9.96 -24.90
CA LYS A 420 12.34 9.78 -26.08
C LYS A 420 13.63 9.01 -25.77
N GLU A 421 14.21 9.21 -24.59
CA GLU A 421 15.42 8.52 -24.18
C GLU A 421 15.17 7.09 -23.72
N ALA A 422 14.08 6.86 -22.98
CA ALA A 422 13.66 5.51 -22.59
C ALA A 422 13.39 4.66 -23.84
N ASP A 423 12.69 5.22 -24.82
CA ASP A 423 12.45 4.60 -26.12
C ASP A 423 13.76 4.39 -26.91
N ARG A 424 14.68 5.37 -26.93
CA ARG A 424 15.99 5.20 -27.57
C ARG A 424 16.82 4.07 -26.95
N ILE A 425 16.81 3.92 -25.62
CA ILE A 425 17.48 2.81 -24.94
C ILE A 425 16.88 1.49 -25.39
N SER A 426 15.56 1.39 -25.43
CA SER A 426 14.84 0.20 -25.92
C SER A 426 15.22 -0.13 -27.37
N ARG A 427 15.30 0.88 -28.24
CA ARG A 427 15.70 0.71 -29.65
C ARG A 427 17.15 0.28 -29.84
N HIS A 428 18.04 0.78 -29.00
CA HIS A 428 19.47 0.47 -29.09
C HIS A 428 19.82 -0.91 -28.53
N LEU A 429 19.18 -1.31 -27.43
CA LEU A 429 19.49 -2.57 -26.75
C LEU A 429 18.89 -3.79 -27.40
N PHE A 430 17.69 -3.63 -27.93
CA PHE A 430 16.92 -4.73 -28.46
C PHE A 430 16.82 -4.53 -29.95
N SER A 431 17.36 -5.49 -30.69
CA SER A 431 17.47 -5.40 -32.15
C SER A 431 16.08 -5.37 -32.76
N TRP A 432 15.57 -4.19 -33.08
CA TRP A 432 14.40 -4.04 -33.96
C TRP A 432 14.68 -4.54 -35.38
N ASP A 433 15.94 -4.84 -35.69
CA ASP A 433 16.40 -5.54 -36.90
C ASP A 433 16.53 -7.07 -36.67
N ASN A 434 15.82 -7.63 -35.68
CA ASN A 434 15.82 -9.07 -35.38
C ASN A 434 15.32 -9.89 -36.59
N PRO A 435 16.01 -10.98 -37.00
CA PRO A 435 15.55 -11.91 -38.04
C PRO A 435 14.13 -12.44 -37.85
N PHE A 436 13.61 -12.41 -36.61
CA PHE A 436 12.21 -12.68 -36.30
C PHE A 436 11.23 -11.87 -37.17
N TRP A 437 11.49 -10.58 -37.38
CA TRP A 437 10.61 -9.72 -38.19
C TRP A 437 10.48 -10.20 -39.63
N ALA A 438 11.62 -10.58 -40.23
CA ALA A 438 11.64 -11.20 -41.55
C ALA A 438 10.91 -12.56 -41.58
N SER A 439 10.91 -13.30 -40.46
CA SER A 439 10.31 -14.64 -40.36
C SER A 439 8.77 -14.63 -40.27
N ILE A 440 8.15 -13.51 -39.85
CA ILE A 440 6.69 -13.33 -39.81
C ILE A 440 6.15 -12.57 -41.03
N GLY A 441 6.99 -12.33 -42.04
CA GLY A 441 6.56 -11.80 -43.34
C GLY A 441 6.34 -10.29 -43.42
N LYS A 442 6.81 -9.50 -42.45
CA LYS A 442 6.78 -8.03 -42.51
C LYS A 442 8.17 -7.39 -42.40
N GLY A 443 8.30 -6.20 -42.99
CA GLY A 443 9.38 -5.27 -42.71
C GLY A 443 9.18 -4.59 -41.35
N ARG A 444 10.27 -4.03 -40.83
CA ARG A 444 10.38 -3.25 -39.57
C ARG A 444 9.11 -2.42 -39.26
N PRO A 445 8.67 -2.34 -37.98
CA PRO A 445 7.73 -1.29 -37.56
C PRO A 445 8.39 0.08 -37.75
N GLU A 446 7.94 0.87 -38.74
CA GLU A 446 8.36 2.27 -38.88
C GLU A 446 7.62 3.11 -37.85
N VAL A 447 8.36 3.71 -36.91
CA VAL A 447 7.83 4.76 -36.02
C VAL A 447 8.38 6.08 -36.53
N ASP A 448 7.49 6.98 -36.89
CA ASP A 448 7.81 8.29 -37.46
C ASP A 448 8.74 9.07 -36.51
N GLU A 449 9.80 9.69 -37.05
CA GLU A 449 10.92 10.26 -36.28
C GLU A 449 10.52 11.43 -35.36
N ASN A 450 9.25 11.86 -35.40
CA ASN A 450 8.69 12.95 -34.62
C ASN A 450 8.02 12.54 -33.30
N GLY A 451 7.95 11.25 -32.96
CA GLY A 451 7.36 10.81 -31.68
C GLY A 451 5.87 11.15 -31.56
N GLY A 452 5.13 11.10 -32.67
CA GLY A 452 3.69 11.27 -32.71
C GLY A 452 3.10 10.41 -33.82
N GLU A 453 2.04 9.68 -33.48
CA GLU A 453 0.99 9.14 -34.37
C GLU A 453 1.48 8.48 -35.67
N GLY A 454 1.65 7.15 -35.65
CA GLY A 454 1.79 6.37 -36.86
C GLY A 454 0.52 6.49 -37.73
N SER A 455 0.68 6.95 -38.97
CA SER A 455 -0.41 7.03 -39.94
C SER A 455 -0.29 5.93 -40.98
N CYS A 456 -1.39 5.21 -41.25
CA CYS A 456 -1.66 4.71 -42.59
C CYS A 456 -3.19 4.62 -42.80
N GLY A 457 -3.72 5.55 -43.60
CA GLY A 457 -5.16 5.75 -43.83
C GLY A 457 -5.62 7.04 -43.16
N GLY A 458 -5.84 8.08 -43.96
CA GLY A 458 -6.06 9.45 -43.47
C GLY A 458 -7.26 9.59 -42.55
N GLU A 459 -7.01 9.58 -41.24
CA GLU A 459 -7.74 10.28 -40.18
C GLU A 459 -6.79 10.40 -38.99
N LYS A 460 -6.67 11.59 -38.40
CA LYS A 460 -5.82 11.84 -37.22
C LYS A 460 -6.50 11.23 -36.00
N PHE A 461 -5.94 10.15 -35.46
CA PHE A 461 -6.40 9.54 -34.22
C PHE A 461 -5.49 9.94 -33.06
N THR A 462 -5.98 10.82 -32.19
CA THR A 462 -5.34 11.10 -30.89
C THR A 462 -5.55 9.91 -29.96
N VAL A 463 -4.58 9.59 -29.10
CA VAL A 463 -4.61 8.45 -28.15
C VAL A 463 -5.77 8.53 -27.12
N GLU A 464 -6.49 9.65 -27.05
CA GLU A 464 -7.77 9.73 -26.33
C GLU A 464 -8.90 8.93 -27.00
N SER A 465 -8.78 8.57 -28.28
CA SER A 465 -9.85 7.92 -29.06
C SER A 465 -9.89 6.40 -28.94
N THR A 466 -8.80 5.74 -28.53
CA THR A 466 -8.75 4.26 -28.42
C THR A 466 -9.44 3.72 -27.16
N LEU A 467 -9.71 4.58 -26.17
CA LEU A 467 -10.51 4.21 -24.99
C LEU A 467 -12.02 4.51 -25.14
N VAL A 468 -12.41 5.23 -26.20
CA VAL A 468 -13.82 5.57 -26.47
C VAL A 468 -14.46 4.60 -27.46
N CYS A 469 -13.67 3.94 -28.32
CA CYS A 469 -14.20 3.16 -29.43
C CYS A 469 -14.96 1.86 -29.02
N GLU A 470 -14.77 1.35 -27.79
CA GLU A 470 -15.57 0.23 -27.27
C GLU A 470 -16.79 0.64 -26.42
N GLN A 471 -16.97 1.93 -26.09
CA GLN A 471 -18.19 2.40 -25.42
C GLN A 471 -19.38 2.55 -26.37
N ASP A 472 -19.15 2.65 -27.69
CA ASP A 472 -20.21 2.85 -28.69
C ASP A 472 -20.65 1.56 -29.43
N MET A 473 -20.20 0.38 -28.97
CA MET A 473 -20.71 -0.92 -29.46
C MET A 473 -21.60 -1.69 -28.45
N MET A 474 -22.17 -1.01 -27.44
CA MET A 474 -23.24 -1.57 -26.59
C MET A 474 -24.37 -0.59 -26.32
#